data_AF-A0A9X0LAH8-F1
#
_entry.id   AF-A0A9X0LAH8-F1
#
_cell.length_a   1.000
_cell.length_b   1.000
_cell.length_c   1.000
_cell.angle_alpha   90.00
_cell.angle_beta   90.00
_cell.angle_gamma   90.00
#
_symmetry.space_group_name_H-M   'P 1'
#
loop_
_entity.id
_entity.type
_entity.pdbx_description
1 polymer ?
#
loop_
_entity_poly.entity_id
_entity_poly.type
_entity_poly.pdbx_seq_one_letter_code
_entity_poly.pdbx_strand_id
1 'polypeptide(L)'
;MNGVLLVLVVLVIVALGVVVYAAMKASDRRKAASLDDAKADARRVIERLGGQVINLTGTDDASKQALADASERYTAAGSQIEQANTAKQALLAKESALEGLYYVRAARIAMGMDPGPELETLAGQRAAGAVTEDRRVDFEGREIEASPSPSERTPNYYPGGRVAGRPVPAGWYSEPWWKPALVAGAWGLGSVLLFDALFSGMHGTGYEQGFAQGYDQGFDQGQDPGGDHGGDWGGGGDGGGDWGGGFGDFGGF
;
A
#
# COMPACT_ATOMS: atom_id res chain seq x y z
N MET A 1 41.98 49.83 0.55
CA MET A 1 41.33 48.78 -0.27
C MET A 1 40.65 47.68 0.55
N ASN A 2 41.18 47.28 1.72
CA ASN A 2 40.63 46.15 2.50
C ASN A 2 39.25 46.41 3.13
N GLY A 3 38.95 47.63 3.59
CA GLY A 3 37.66 47.95 4.23
C GLY A 3 36.46 47.92 3.28
N VAL A 4 36.62 48.45 2.06
CA VAL A 4 35.56 48.43 1.03
C VAL A 4 35.25 47.00 0.58
N LEU A 5 36.30 46.17 0.44
CA LEU A 5 36.15 44.77 0.08
C LEU A 5 35.44 43.97 1.17
N LEU A 6 35.74 44.25 2.45
CA LEU A 6 35.06 43.62 3.59
C LEU A 6 33.58 44.00 3.66
N VAL A 7 33.24 45.28 3.45
CA VAL A 7 31.84 45.74 3.40
C VAL A 7 31.08 45.10 2.23
N LEU A 8 31.70 44.99 1.05
CA LEU A 8 31.10 44.30 -0.10
C LEU A 8 30.82 42.83 0.18
N VAL A 9 31.77 42.12 0.81
CA VAL A 9 31.59 40.71 1.18
C VAL A 9 30.43 40.55 2.18
N VAL A 10 30.34 41.41 3.19
CA VAL A 10 29.23 41.39 4.15
C VAL A 10 27.88 41.63 3.46
N LEU A 11 27.81 42.61 2.54
CA LEU A 11 26.59 42.89 1.79
C LEU A 11 26.17 41.70 0.92
N VAL A 12 27.12 41.02 0.27
CA VAL A 12 26.84 39.81 -0.51
C VAL A 12 26.31 38.69 0.39
N ILE A 13 26.91 38.46 1.57
CA ILE A 13 26.44 37.45 2.52
C ILE A 13 25.02 37.77 3.00
N VAL A 14 24.73 39.02 3.35
CA VAL A 14 23.39 39.44 3.76
C VAL A 14 22.38 39.27 2.64
N ALA A 15 22.74 39.67 1.40
CA ALA A 15 21.88 39.49 0.24
C ALA A 15 21.58 38.01 -0.04
N LEU A 16 22.59 37.14 0.03
CA LEU A 16 22.43 35.69 -0.08
C LEU A 16 21.52 35.14 1.03
N GLY A 17 21.71 35.59 2.28
CA GLY A 17 20.86 35.22 3.40
C GLY A 17 19.39 35.58 3.19
N VAL A 18 19.10 36.79 2.70
CA VAL A 18 17.74 37.24 2.37
C VAL A 18 17.12 36.39 1.25
N VAL A 19 17.87 36.11 0.19
CA VAL A 19 17.40 35.28 -0.93
C VAL A 19 17.09 33.86 -0.46
N VAL A 20 17.97 33.24 0.33
CA VAL A 20 17.74 31.89 0.88
C VAL A 20 16.52 31.87 1.80
N TYR A 21 16.39 32.84 2.72
CA TYR A 21 15.23 32.93 3.61
C TYR A 21 13.91 33.11 2.84
N ALA A 22 13.89 33.98 1.83
CA ALA A 22 12.72 34.19 0.99
C ALA A 22 12.35 32.91 0.20
N ALA A 23 13.35 32.20 -0.33
CA ALA A 23 13.15 30.92 -1.02
C ALA A 23 12.60 29.83 -0.09
N MET A 24 13.13 29.72 1.13
CA MET A 24 12.63 28.79 2.16
C MET A 24 11.17 29.08 2.51
N LYS A 25 10.85 30.35 2.82
CA LYS A 25 9.48 30.76 3.18
C LYS A 25 8.48 30.53 2.04
N ALA A 26 8.89 30.76 0.79
CA ALA A 26 8.07 30.45 -0.37
C ALA A 26 7.84 28.94 -0.53
N SER A 27 8.87 28.12 -0.26
CA SER A 27 8.78 26.66 -0.27
C SER A 27 7.81 26.14 0.80
N ASP A 28 7.90 26.66 2.03
CA ASP A 28 7.03 26.24 3.13
C ASP A 28 5.57 26.59 2.88
N ARG A 29 5.30 27.77 2.32
CA ARG A 29 3.94 28.16 1.90
C ARG A 29 3.37 27.22 0.84
N ARG A 30 4.17 26.82 -0.15
CA ARG A 30 3.75 25.86 -1.17
C ARG A 30 3.46 24.48 -0.57
N LYS A 31 4.31 24.01 0.34
CA LYS A 31 4.10 22.73 1.05
C LYS A 31 2.82 22.77 1.87
N ALA A 32 2.57 23.85 2.62
CA ALA A 32 1.35 24.03 3.39
C ALA A 32 0.10 24.02 2.50
N ALA A 33 0.08 24.81 1.42
CA ALA A 33 -1.02 24.81 0.46
C ALA A 33 -1.26 23.40 -0.14
N SER A 34 -0.19 22.71 -0.57
CA SER A 34 -0.32 21.36 -1.11
C SER A 34 -0.83 20.34 -0.09
N LEU A 35 -0.51 20.52 1.19
CA LEU A 35 -1.01 19.68 2.28
C LEU A 35 -2.50 19.93 2.48
N ASP A 36 -2.94 21.19 2.53
CA ASP A 36 -4.33 21.56 2.73
C ASP A 36 -5.22 21.06 1.57
N ASP A 37 -4.76 21.22 0.32
CA ASP A 37 -5.45 20.70 -0.86
C ASP A 37 -5.57 19.16 -0.82
N ALA A 38 -4.48 18.46 -0.50
CA ALA A 38 -4.48 17.01 -0.39
C ALA A 38 -5.38 16.52 0.76
N LYS A 39 -5.44 17.26 1.88
CA LYS A 39 -6.33 16.96 3.00
C LYS A 39 -7.80 17.14 2.60
N ALA A 40 -8.12 18.20 1.88
CA ALA A 40 -9.48 18.45 1.41
C ALA A 40 -9.95 17.36 0.43
N ASP A 41 -9.09 16.94 -0.51
CA ASP A 41 -9.38 15.83 -1.44
C ASP A 41 -9.63 14.52 -0.68
N ALA A 42 -8.73 14.17 0.24
CA ALA A 42 -8.87 12.97 1.06
C ALA A 42 -10.16 12.97 1.89
N ARG A 43 -10.46 14.07 2.59
CA ARG A 43 -11.66 14.20 3.43
C ARG A 43 -12.94 14.02 2.63
N ARG A 44 -13.04 14.59 1.43
CA ARG A 44 -14.21 14.39 0.56
C ARG A 44 -14.45 12.91 0.24
N VAL A 45 -13.40 12.14 0.00
CA VAL A 45 -13.51 10.69 -0.28
C VAL A 45 -13.87 9.91 1.00
N ILE A 46 -13.27 10.26 2.14
CA ILE A 46 -13.57 9.67 3.45
C ILE A 46 -15.02 9.91 3.86
N GLU A 47 -15.53 11.13 3.70
CA GLU A 47 -16.92 11.48 4.00
C GLU A 47 -17.89 10.70 3.10
N ARG A 48 -17.57 10.57 1.80
CA ARG A 48 -18.32 9.73 0.87
C ARG A 48 -18.35 8.28 1.34
N LEU A 49 -17.22 7.73 1.77
CA LEU A 49 -17.12 6.36 2.30
C LEU A 49 -17.95 6.20 3.58
N GLY A 50 -17.79 7.12 4.55
CA GLY A 50 -18.55 7.11 5.80
C GLY A 50 -20.05 7.14 5.56
N GLY A 51 -20.51 7.96 4.61
CA GLY A 51 -21.91 7.99 4.20
C GLY A 51 -22.43 6.66 3.65
N GLN A 52 -21.60 5.84 3.00
CA GLN A 52 -21.99 4.51 2.53
C GLN A 52 -21.98 3.49 3.67
N VAL A 53 -20.92 3.46 4.47
CA VAL A 53 -20.76 2.52 5.59
C VAL A 53 -21.87 2.66 6.63
N ILE A 54 -22.30 3.90 6.92
CA ILE A 54 -23.34 4.16 7.92
C ILE A 54 -24.75 3.78 7.43
N ASN A 55 -25.00 3.89 6.12
CA ASN A 55 -26.36 3.78 5.57
C ASN A 55 -26.64 2.43 4.88
N LEU A 56 -25.63 1.60 4.63
CA LEU A 56 -25.82 0.28 4.03
C LEU A 56 -25.81 -0.81 5.10
N THR A 57 -26.66 -1.82 4.94
CA THR A 57 -26.70 -3.01 5.78
C THR A 57 -26.68 -4.23 4.89
N GLY A 58 -25.70 -5.11 5.08
CA GLY A 58 -25.51 -6.30 4.26
C GLY A 58 -26.63 -7.31 4.43
N THR A 59 -27.11 -7.88 3.33
CA THR A 59 -28.22 -8.85 3.29
C THR A 59 -27.77 -10.31 3.18
N ASP A 60 -26.51 -10.53 2.82
CA ASP A 60 -25.87 -11.82 2.61
C ASP A 60 -24.43 -11.79 3.16
N ASP A 61 -23.75 -12.93 3.19
CA ASP A 61 -22.43 -13.01 3.83
C ASP A 61 -21.36 -12.23 3.06
N ALA A 62 -21.43 -12.22 1.73
CA ALA A 62 -20.51 -11.45 0.88
C ALA A 62 -20.64 -9.93 1.12
N SER A 63 -21.86 -9.41 1.18
CA SER A 63 -22.14 -8.00 1.43
C SER A 63 -21.83 -7.58 2.86
N LYS A 64 -22.10 -8.43 3.87
CA LYS A 64 -21.71 -8.17 5.26
C LYS A 64 -20.19 -8.10 5.40
N GLN A 65 -19.47 -9.07 4.82
CA GLN A 65 -18.01 -9.11 4.87
C GLN A 65 -17.41 -7.88 4.17
N ALA A 66 -17.89 -7.56 2.97
CA ALA A 66 -17.41 -6.39 2.24
C ALA A 66 -17.72 -5.07 2.99
N LEU A 67 -18.88 -4.92 3.64
CA LEU A 67 -19.15 -3.74 4.47
C LEU A 67 -18.29 -3.68 5.75
N ALA A 68 -17.94 -4.83 6.33
CA ALA A 68 -16.99 -4.89 7.43
C ALA A 68 -15.59 -4.42 6.99
N ASP A 69 -15.06 -4.97 5.88
CA ASP A 69 -13.78 -4.53 5.32
C ASP A 69 -13.82 -3.03 4.93
N ALA A 70 -14.95 -2.52 4.41
CA ALA A 70 -15.14 -1.09 4.15
C ALA A 70 -15.09 -0.23 5.43
N SER A 71 -15.66 -0.72 6.52
CA SER A 71 -15.67 -0.04 7.83
C SER A 71 -14.27 0.02 8.45
N GLU A 72 -13.49 -1.05 8.29
CA GLU A 72 -12.07 -1.07 8.68
C GLU A 72 -11.30 0.00 7.91
N ARG A 73 -11.48 0.09 6.59
CA ARG A 73 -10.84 1.10 5.75
C ARG A 73 -11.29 2.52 6.10
N TYR A 74 -12.56 2.73 6.43
CA TYR A 74 -13.07 4.02 6.90
C TYR A 74 -12.37 4.48 8.19
N THR A 75 -12.25 3.57 9.17
CA THR A 75 -11.57 3.86 10.45
C THR A 75 -10.08 4.15 10.23
N ALA A 76 -9.41 3.34 9.40
CA ALA A 76 -8.01 3.56 9.04
C ALA A 76 -7.80 4.90 8.34
N ALA A 77 -8.59 5.20 7.29
CA ALA A 77 -8.48 6.46 6.56
C ALA A 77 -8.75 7.68 7.44
N GLY A 78 -9.73 7.60 8.35
CA GLY A 78 -10.03 8.63 9.35
C GLY A 78 -8.84 8.92 10.25
N SER A 79 -8.26 7.88 10.86
CA SER A 79 -7.06 8.06 11.71
C SER A 79 -5.84 8.58 10.94
N GLN A 80 -5.61 8.11 9.72
CA GLN A 80 -4.50 8.54 8.88
C GLN A 80 -4.63 10.01 8.47
N ILE A 81 -5.82 10.49 8.11
CA ILE A 81 -6.01 11.87 7.67
C ILE A 81 -5.88 12.86 8.83
N GLU A 82 -6.30 12.47 10.04
CA GLU A 82 -6.13 13.28 11.25
C GLU A 82 -4.65 13.46 11.60
N GLN A 83 -3.83 12.42 11.41
CA GLN A 83 -2.39 12.43 11.72
C GLN A 83 -1.51 12.94 10.56
N ALA A 84 -2.08 13.20 9.38
CA ALA A 84 -1.32 13.57 8.20
C ALA A 84 -0.63 14.95 8.35
N ASN A 85 0.69 14.98 8.17
CA ASN A 85 1.52 16.19 8.22
C ASN A 85 2.20 16.52 6.88
N THR A 86 1.98 15.69 5.86
CA THR A 86 2.52 15.87 4.51
C THR A 86 1.47 15.53 3.46
N ALA A 87 1.56 16.15 2.27
CA ALA A 87 0.61 15.87 1.18
C ALA A 87 0.59 14.37 0.82
N LYS A 88 1.74 13.69 0.87
CA LYS A 88 1.84 12.24 0.67
C LYS A 88 1.04 11.44 1.70
N GLN A 89 1.09 11.80 2.98
CA GLN A 89 0.30 11.14 4.02
C GLN A 89 -1.21 11.34 3.81
N ALA A 90 -1.64 12.54 3.39
CA ALA A 90 -3.04 12.79 3.05
C ALA A 90 -3.49 11.96 1.83
N LEU A 91 -2.64 11.83 0.81
CA LEU A 91 -2.91 10.96 -0.34
C LEU A 91 -3.02 9.48 0.03
N LEU A 92 -2.20 8.98 0.96
CA LEU A 92 -2.31 7.61 1.47
C LEU A 92 -3.65 7.39 2.21
N ALA A 93 -4.11 8.39 2.97
CA ALA A 93 -5.43 8.34 3.60
C ALA A 93 -6.56 8.32 2.56
N LYS A 94 -6.44 9.11 1.49
CA LYS A 94 -7.36 9.04 0.35
C LYS A 94 -7.38 7.65 -0.29
N GLU A 95 -6.20 7.03 -0.49
CA GLU A 95 -6.10 5.69 -1.07
C GLU A 95 -6.79 4.63 -0.20
N SER A 96 -6.61 4.69 1.13
CA SER A 96 -7.36 3.83 2.07
C SER A 96 -8.87 4.04 1.98
N ALA A 97 -9.33 5.28 1.80
CA ALA A 97 -10.74 5.57 1.60
C ALA A 97 -11.27 5.06 0.25
N LEU A 98 -10.47 5.15 -0.82
CA LEU A 98 -10.81 4.58 -2.12
C LEU A 98 -10.94 3.05 -2.04
N GLU A 99 -10.04 2.36 -1.35
CA GLU A 99 -10.16 0.92 -1.09
C GLU A 99 -11.48 0.59 -0.38
N GLY A 100 -11.84 1.37 0.66
CA GLY A 100 -13.14 1.25 1.32
C GLY A 100 -14.32 1.43 0.37
N LEU A 101 -14.24 2.36 -0.59
CA LEU A 101 -15.28 2.53 -1.60
C LEU A 101 -15.37 1.35 -2.57
N TYR A 102 -14.26 0.69 -2.89
CA TYR A 102 -14.30 -0.56 -3.66
C TYR A 102 -14.99 -1.69 -2.90
N TYR A 103 -14.77 -1.79 -1.59
CA TYR A 103 -15.50 -2.73 -0.73
C TYR A 103 -17.00 -2.41 -0.66
N VAL A 104 -17.38 -1.14 -0.53
CA VAL A 104 -18.79 -0.71 -0.63
C VAL A 104 -19.39 -1.10 -1.98
N ARG A 105 -18.67 -0.86 -3.08
CA ARG A 105 -19.12 -1.23 -4.43
C ARG A 105 -19.35 -2.74 -4.53
N ALA A 106 -18.43 -3.55 -3.99
CA ALA A 106 -18.56 -4.99 -3.93
C ALA A 106 -19.78 -5.44 -3.11
N ALA A 107 -20.03 -4.81 -1.95
CA ALA A 107 -21.22 -5.08 -1.15
C ALA A 107 -22.51 -4.76 -1.92
N ARG A 108 -22.56 -3.63 -2.63
CA ARG A 108 -23.71 -3.25 -3.46
C ARG A 108 -23.95 -4.25 -4.59
N ILE A 109 -22.90 -4.72 -5.25
CA ILE A 109 -22.99 -5.78 -6.28
C ILE A 109 -23.54 -7.07 -5.69
N ALA A 110 -23.05 -7.49 -4.51
CA ALA A 110 -23.55 -8.69 -3.82
C ALA A 110 -25.04 -8.59 -3.47
N MET A 111 -25.50 -7.42 -3.06
CA MET A 111 -26.92 -7.14 -2.78
C MET A 111 -27.78 -6.90 -4.04
N GLY A 112 -27.22 -7.02 -5.25
CA GLY A 112 -27.93 -6.75 -6.51
C GLY A 112 -28.33 -5.27 -6.69
N MET A 113 -27.65 -4.35 -6.02
CA MET A 113 -27.87 -2.91 -6.12
C MET A 113 -27.03 -2.28 -7.24
N ASP A 114 -27.38 -1.06 -7.65
CA ASP A 114 -26.51 -0.22 -8.48
C ASP A 114 -25.13 -0.08 -7.79
N PRO A 115 -24.01 -0.46 -8.43
CA PRO A 115 -22.65 -0.35 -7.87
C PRO A 115 -22.24 1.09 -7.55
N GLY A 116 -22.95 2.08 -8.11
CA GLY A 116 -22.61 3.49 -8.01
C GLY A 116 -21.55 3.92 -9.04
N PRO A 117 -21.10 5.19 -8.98
CA PRO A 117 -20.24 5.74 -10.00
C PRO A 117 -18.86 5.10 -9.98
N GLU A 118 -18.20 5.13 -11.14
CA GLU A 118 -16.81 4.68 -11.30
C GLU A 118 -15.89 5.29 -10.25
N LEU A 119 -14.96 4.48 -9.77
CA LEU A 119 -13.99 4.86 -8.75
C LEU A 119 -12.65 5.16 -9.40
N GLU A 120 -11.90 6.07 -8.78
CA GLU A 120 -10.50 6.27 -9.13
C GLU A 120 -9.72 4.97 -8.88
N THR A 121 -8.93 4.55 -9.86
CA THR A 121 -8.16 3.30 -9.78
C THR A 121 -7.09 3.37 -8.71
N LEU A 122 -6.97 2.31 -7.92
CA LEU A 122 -5.94 2.17 -6.88
C LEU A 122 -4.54 1.93 -7.46
N ALA A 123 -3.49 2.20 -6.69
CA ALA A 123 -2.14 1.91 -7.12
C ALA A 123 -1.93 0.41 -7.35
N GLY A 124 -1.37 0.05 -8.50
CA GLY A 124 -1.08 -1.34 -8.85
C GLY A 124 -2.31 -2.18 -9.23
N GLN A 125 -3.54 -1.70 -9.04
CA GLN A 125 -4.77 -2.42 -9.38
C GLN A 125 -4.84 -2.81 -10.86
N ARG A 126 -4.50 -1.88 -11.77
CA ARG A 126 -4.47 -2.17 -13.22
C ARG A 126 -3.46 -3.25 -13.60
N ALA A 127 -2.30 -3.25 -12.94
CA ALA A 127 -1.27 -4.26 -13.18
C ALA A 127 -1.67 -5.61 -12.58
N ALA A 128 -2.39 -5.60 -11.46
CA ALA A 128 -2.85 -6.81 -10.80
C ALA A 128 -4.00 -7.51 -11.53
N GLY A 129 -4.74 -6.79 -12.38
CA GLY A 129 -5.82 -7.36 -13.17
C GLY A 129 -7.03 -7.77 -12.31
N ALA A 130 -7.88 -8.62 -12.86
CA ALA A 130 -9.08 -9.12 -12.20
C ALA A 130 -9.29 -10.60 -12.53
N VAL A 131 -9.96 -11.30 -11.62
CA VAL A 131 -10.48 -12.65 -11.87
C VAL A 131 -11.52 -12.57 -12.98
N THR A 132 -11.36 -13.36 -14.03
CA THR A 132 -12.22 -13.31 -15.23
C THR A 132 -13.19 -14.47 -15.33
N GLU A 133 -12.95 -15.55 -14.59
CA GLU A 133 -13.74 -16.78 -14.63
C GLU A 133 -13.75 -17.46 -13.26
N ASP A 134 -14.77 -18.29 -13.01
CA ASP A 134 -14.80 -19.12 -11.82
C ASP A 134 -13.68 -20.14 -11.85
N ARG A 135 -12.91 -20.21 -10.76
CA ARG A 135 -11.83 -21.17 -10.58
C ARG A 135 -11.97 -21.86 -9.23
N ARG A 136 -11.73 -23.16 -9.24
CA ARG A 136 -11.70 -24.02 -8.06
C ARG A 136 -10.47 -24.92 -8.14
N VAL A 137 -9.70 -24.97 -7.07
CA VAL A 137 -8.48 -25.78 -6.97
C VAL A 137 -8.45 -26.53 -5.63
N ASP A 138 -7.88 -27.74 -5.63
CA ASP A 138 -7.50 -28.43 -4.39
C ASP A 138 -6.08 -28.01 -4.04
N PHE A 139 -5.91 -27.41 -2.86
CA PHE A 139 -4.63 -26.93 -2.36
C PHE A 139 -4.45 -27.34 -0.90
N GLU A 140 -3.43 -28.16 -0.63
CA GLU A 140 -3.14 -28.69 0.71
C GLU A 140 -4.35 -29.39 1.37
N GLY A 141 -5.17 -30.09 0.57
CA GLY A 141 -6.35 -30.83 1.04
C GLY A 141 -7.56 -29.93 1.34
N ARG A 142 -7.57 -28.69 0.83
CA ARG A 142 -8.66 -27.73 0.96
C ARG A 142 -9.07 -27.23 -0.41
N GLU A 143 -10.37 -27.00 -0.60
CA GLU A 143 -10.91 -26.45 -1.84
C GLU A 143 -10.87 -24.91 -1.78
N ILE A 144 -10.04 -24.30 -2.63
CA ILE A 144 -9.92 -22.85 -2.75
C ILE A 144 -10.57 -22.37 -4.03
N GLU A 145 -11.33 -21.28 -3.93
CA GLU A 145 -12.08 -20.73 -5.06
C GLU A 145 -11.81 -19.25 -5.29
N ALA A 146 -11.91 -18.86 -6.56
CA ALA A 146 -11.94 -17.49 -7.03
C ALA A 146 -13.09 -17.30 -8.02
N SER A 147 -13.75 -16.13 -8.00
CA SER A 147 -14.84 -15.80 -8.91
C SER A 147 -14.82 -14.30 -9.28
N PRO A 148 -15.25 -13.93 -10.51
CA PRO A 148 -15.56 -12.55 -10.86
C PRO A 148 -16.80 -12.00 -10.12
N SER A 149 -17.67 -12.88 -9.60
CA SER A 149 -18.96 -12.53 -9.00
C SER A 149 -19.08 -13.01 -7.55
N PRO A 150 -19.83 -12.29 -6.69
CA PRO A 150 -20.07 -12.73 -5.33
C PRO A 150 -20.89 -14.01 -5.28
N SER A 151 -20.55 -14.89 -4.34
CA SER A 151 -21.37 -16.06 -3.99
C SER A 151 -21.11 -16.48 -2.55
N GLU A 152 -21.96 -17.35 -2.01
CA GLU A 152 -21.76 -17.96 -0.68
C GLU A 152 -20.42 -18.71 -0.56
N ARG A 153 -19.89 -19.24 -1.68
CA ARG A 153 -18.59 -19.92 -1.73
C ARG A 153 -17.40 -18.98 -1.77
N THR A 154 -17.60 -17.73 -2.17
CA THR A 154 -16.54 -16.73 -2.34
C THR A 154 -16.92 -15.40 -1.67
N PRO A 155 -17.11 -15.39 -0.34
CA PRO A 155 -17.62 -14.20 0.35
C PRO A 155 -16.58 -13.08 0.52
N ASN A 156 -15.29 -13.36 0.25
CA ASN A 156 -14.20 -12.42 0.50
C ASN A 156 -13.84 -11.64 -0.76
N TYR A 157 -14.14 -10.36 -0.79
CA TYR A 157 -13.72 -9.49 -1.89
C TYR A 157 -12.30 -8.95 -1.69
N TYR A 158 -11.55 -8.81 -2.78
CA TYR A 158 -10.34 -8.00 -2.83
C TYR A 158 -10.41 -7.01 -3.99
N PRO A 159 -10.09 -5.72 -3.77
CA PRO A 159 -10.19 -4.68 -4.81
C PRO A 159 -9.13 -4.78 -5.90
N GLY A 160 -8.10 -5.62 -5.72
CA GLY A 160 -6.96 -5.73 -6.64
C GLY A 160 -5.85 -4.73 -6.30
N GLY A 161 -4.59 -5.15 -6.44
CA GLY A 161 -3.46 -4.34 -6.02
C GLY A 161 -2.17 -5.14 -5.83
N ARG A 162 -1.22 -4.59 -5.07
CA ARG A 162 0.02 -5.28 -4.71
C ARG A 162 0.04 -5.63 -3.22
N VAL A 163 0.39 -6.86 -2.91
CA VAL A 163 0.64 -7.33 -1.55
C VAL A 163 2.09 -7.78 -1.50
N ALA A 164 2.90 -7.19 -0.61
CA ALA A 164 4.34 -7.50 -0.50
C ALA A 164 5.06 -7.57 -1.87
N GLY A 165 4.80 -6.58 -2.73
CA GLY A 165 5.39 -6.47 -4.06
C GLY A 165 4.73 -7.31 -5.17
N ARG A 166 3.89 -8.30 -4.84
CA ARG A 166 3.26 -9.18 -5.85
C ARG A 166 1.83 -8.74 -6.19
N PRO A 167 1.40 -8.86 -7.46
CA PRO A 167 0.03 -8.56 -7.84
C PRO A 167 -0.95 -9.56 -7.24
N VAL A 168 -2.07 -9.06 -6.71
CA VAL A 168 -3.23 -9.85 -6.31
C VAL A 168 -4.43 -9.35 -7.11
N PRO A 169 -5.06 -10.18 -7.98
CA PRO A 169 -6.15 -9.74 -8.84
C PRO A 169 -7.38 -9.29 -8.04
N ALA A 170 -8.12 -8.33 -8.59
CA ALA A 170 -9.43 -7.99 -8.07
C ALA A 170 -10.41 -9.17 -8.25
N GLY A 171 -11.19 -9.51 -7.24
CA GLY A 171 -12.13 -10.63 -7.33
C GLY A 171 -12.71 -11.07 -6.00
N TRP A 172 -13.52 -12.11 -6.07
CA TRP A 172 -14.14 -12.78 -4.92
C TRP A 172 -13.44 -14.10 -4.65
N TYR A 173 -13.22 -14.42 -3.38
CA TYR A 173 -12.41 -15.57 -2.97
C TYR A 173 -13.07 -16.34 -1.81
N SER A 174 -12.89 -17.66 -1.80
CA SER A 174 -13.39 -18.50 -0.70
C SER A 174 -12.70 -18.19 0.62
N GLU A 175 -11.42 -17.84 0.55
CA GLU A 175 -10.61 -17.47 1.69
C GLU A 175 -9.79 -16.22 1.38
N PRO A 176 -9.52 -15.36 2.38
CA PRO A 176 -8.71 -14.17 2.21
C PRO A 176 -7.21 -14.49 2.24
N TRP A 177 -6.74 -15.34 1.33
CA TRP A 177 -5.40 -15.94 1.32
C TRP A 177 -4.24 -14.92 1.22
N TRP A 178 -4.52 -13.68 0.80
CA TRP A 178 -3.55 -12.57 0.74
C TRP A 178 -3.34 -11.88 2.09
N LYS A 179 -4.32 -11.96 3.03
CA LYS A 179 -4.26 -11.24 4.31
C LYS A 179 -2.99 -11.58 5.12
N PRO A 180 -2.54 -12.85 5.22
CA PRO A 180 -1.29 -13.16 5.91
C PRO A 180 -0.06 -12.44 5.35
N ALA A 181 0.08 -12.37 4.02
CA ALA A 181 1.20 -11.67 3.38
C ALA A 181 1.14 -10.15 3.55
N LEU A 182 -0.08 -9.59 3.64
CA LEU A 182 -0.29 -8.17 3.94
C LEU A 182 0.22 -7.81 5.34
N VAL A 183 0.02 -8.70 6.32
CA VAL A 183 0.48 -8.50 7.71
C VAL A 183 1.98 -8.79 7.85
N ALA A 184 2.45 -9.91 7.28
CA ALA A 184 3.84 -10.35 7.42
C ALA A 184 4.82 -9.54 6.54
N GLY A 185 4.33 -8.87 5.50
CA GLY A 185 5.15 -8.15 4.53
C GLY A 185 5.91 -9.06 3.55
N ALA A 186 5.67 -10.37 3.60
CA ALA A 186 6.29 -11.37 2.74
C ALA A 186 5.30 -12.49 2.41
N TRP A 187 5.50 -13.13 1.26
CA TRP A 187 4.72 -14.30 0.85
C TRP A 187 5.36 -15.58 1.36
N GLY A 188 4.57 -16.47 1.96
CA GLY A 188 4.99 -17.84 2.19
C GLY A 188 5.00 -18.65 0.89
N LEU A 189 5.79 -19.73 0.85
CA LEU A 189 5.83 -20.67 -0.29
C LEU A 189 4.42 -21.18 -0.65
N GLY A 190 3.59 -21.48 0.35
CA GLY A 190 2.21 -21.90 0.14
C GLY A 190 1.37 -20.86 -0.61
N SER A 191 1.46 -19.58 -0.25
CA SER A 191 0.72 -18.51 -0.94
C SER A 191 1.16 -18.33 -2.38
N VAL A 192 2.46 -18.54 -2.68
CA VAL A 192 2.98 -18.48 -4.04
C VAL A 192 2.45 -19.65 -4.88
N LEU A 193 2.48 -20.87 -4.34
CA LEU A 193 1.94 -22.05 -5.02
C LEU A 193 0.43 -21.97 -5.21
N LEU A 194 -0.29 -21.43 -4.23
CA LEU A 194 -1.73 -21.20 -4.33
C LEU A 194 -2.06 -20.16 -5.42
N PHE A 195 -1.30 -19.07 -5.49
CA PHE A 195 -1.43 -18.09 -6.56
C PHE A 195 -1.23 -18.73 -7.93
N ASP A 196 -0.22 -19.60 -8.05
CA ASP A 196 0.03 -20.33 -9.29
C ASP A 196 -1.14 -21.25 -9.66
N ALA A 197 -1.62 -22.05 -8.72
CA ALA A 197 -2.76 -22.94 -8.91
C ALA A 197 -4.03 -22.18 -9.34
N LEU A 198 -4.31 -21.03 -8.71
CA LEU A 198 -5.51 -20.25 -9.00
C LEU A 198 -5.47 -19.53 -10.35
N PHE A 199 -4.33 -19.00 -10.76
CA PHE A 199 -4.28 -18.06 -11.88
C PHE A 199 -3.50 -18.54 -13.09
N SER A 200 -2.86 -19.70 -13.02
CA SER A 200 -2.23 -20.32 -14.19
C SER A 200 -3.26 -20.51 -15.31
N GLY A 201 -2.91 -19.98 -16.48
CA GLY A 201 -3.75 -19.97 -17.69
C GLY A 201 -4.92 -18.98 -17.68
N MET A 202 -5.11 -18.19 -16.61
CA MET A 202 -6.20 -17.20 -16.54
C MET A 202 -5.73 -15.84 -17.10
N HIS A 203 -6.25 -15.47 -18.27
CA HIS A 203 -5.98 -14.17 -18.87
C HIS A 203 -6.61 -13.01 -18.08
N GLY A 204 -6.02 -11.81 -18.18
CA GLY A 204 -6.55 -10.61 -17.52
C GLY A 204 -6.25 -10.52 -16.02
N THR A 205 -5.56 -11.51 -15.46
CA THR A 205 -4.95 -11.46 -14.14
C THR A 205 -3.51 -10.96 -14.24
N GLY A 206 -2.97 -10.40 -13.16
CA GLY A 206 -1.56 -10.03 -13.04
C GLY A 206 -0.60 -11.23 -13.01
N TYR A 207 -1.08 -12.46 -13.28
CA TYR A 207 -0.29 -13.69 -13.24
C TYR A 207 0.96 -13.61 -14.13
N GLU A 208 0.81 -13.17 -15.38
CA GLU A 208 1.92 -13.04 -16.33
C GLU A 208 3.02 -12.08 -15.83
N GLN A 209 2.63 -11.05 -15.08
CA GLN A 209 3.53 -10.05 -14.52
C GLN A 209 4.12 -10.48 -13.16
N GLY A 210 3.33 -11.21 -12.36
CA GLY A 210 3.70 -11.74 -11.05
C GLY A 210 4.65 -12.93 -11.13
N PHE A 211 4.51 -13.78 -12.16
CA PHE A 211 5.42 -14.90 -12.40
C PHE A 211 6.84 -14.44 -12.76
N ALA A 212 6.96 -13.41 -13.60
CA ALA A 212 8.25 -12.81 -13.97
C ALA A 212 9.01 -12.25 -12.74
N GLN A 213 8.32 -11.51 -11.85
CA GLN A 213 8.92 -10.97 -10.63
C GLN A 213 9.19 -12.03 -9.56
N GLY A 214 8.36 -13.09 -9.51
CA GLY A 214 8.54 -14.19 -8.57
C GLY A 214 9.74 -15.08 -8.90
N TYR A 215 10.09 -15.20 -10.18
CA TYR A 215 11.31 -15.87 -10.64
C TYR A 215 12.55 -15.05 -10.25
N ASP A 216 12.53 -13.72 -10.45
CA ASP A 216 13.65 -12.84 -10.08
C ASP A 216 13.92 -12.81 -8.57
N GLN A 217 12.88 -12.69 -7.72
CA GLN A 217 13.06 -12.68 -6.26
C GLN A 217 13.42 -14.06 -5.68
N GLY A 218 12.95 -15.15 -6.30
CA GLY A 218 13.30 -16.52 -5.90
C GLY A 218 14.74 -16.89 -6.24
N PHE A 219 15.31 -16.31 -7.30
CA PHE A 219 16.73 -16.44 -7.64
C PHE A 219 17.62 -15.56 -6.76
N ASP A 220 17.22 -14.33 -6.41
CA ASP A 220 18.00 -13.46 -5.52
C ASP A 220 18.06 -13.97 -4.06
N GLN A 221 17.06 -14.71 -3.59
CA GLN A 221 17.09 -15.37 -2.26
C GLN A 221 17.58 -16.82 -2.30
N GLY A 222 17.66 -17.44 -3.48
CA GLY A 222 18.05 -18.84 -3.68
C GLY A 222 19.45 -19.05 -4.27
N GLN A 223 20.09 -17.99 -4.79
CA GLN A 223 21.51 -17.98 -5.15
C GLN A 223 22.29 -17.23 -4.08
N ASP A 224 22.58 -17.94 -2.98
CA ASP A 224 23.93 -17.86 -2.43
C ASP A 224 24.75 -18.96 -3.13
N PRO A 225 25.50 -18.67 -4.21
CA PRO A 225 26.45 -19.61 -4.73
C PRO A 225 27.66 -19.57 -3.79
N GLY A 226 27.62 -20.44 -2.77
CA GLY A 226 28.83 -20.81 -2.05
C GLY A 226 29.86 -21.34 -3.04
N GLY A 227 31.04 -20.71 -3.09
CA GLY A 227 32.16 -21.23 -3.86
C GLY A 227 33.20 -20.20 -4.28
N ASP A 228 34.12 -19.90 -3.36
CA ASP A 228 35.54 -19.68 -3.62
C ASP A 228 35.92 -18.67 -4.74
N HIS A 229 36.22 -17.43 -4.36
CA HIS A 229 37.24 -16.62 -5.03
C HIS A 229 38.11 -15.93 -3.98
N GLY A 230 39.22 -16.59 -3.64
CA GLY A 230 40.36 -15.94 -3.02
C GLY A 230 40.92 -14.85 -3.95
N GLY A 231 41.19 -13.69 -3.36
CA GLY A 231 41.73 -12.53 -4.06
C GLY A 231 42.12 -11.44 -3.07
N ASP A 232 43.29 -11.63 -2.45
CA ASP A 232 44.08 -10.67 -1.70
C ASP A 232 44.02 -9.24 -2.29
N TRP A 233 43.44 -8.31 -1.53
CA TRP A 233 43.74 -6.88 -1.62
C TRP A 233 43.71 -6.28 -0.21
N GLY A 234 44.89 -6.20 0.39
CA GLY A 234 45.10 -5.47 1.63
C GLY A 234 44.91 -3.95 1.48
N GLY A 235 44.70 -3.28 2.62
CA GLY A 235 44.98 -1.86 2.76
C GLY A 235 44.05 -1.05 3.67
N GLY A 236 44.25 -1.17 4.99
CA GLY A 236 44.39 -0.03 5.93
C GLY A 236 43.18 0.84 6.30
N GLY A 237 42.99 1.03 7.61
CA GLY A 237 42.60 2.34 8.18
C GLY A 237 41.36 2.39 9.06
N ASP A 238 41.61 2.24 10.36
CA ASP A 238 40.93 2.74 11.58
C ASP A 238 39.62 3.57 11.53
N GLY A 239 38.75 3.24 12.50
CA GLY A 239 37.69 4.09 13.09
C GLY A 239 36.36 3.32 13.23
N GLY A 240 35.84 2.90 14.39
CA GLY A 240 35.92 3.41 15.76
C GLY A 240 34.52 3.92 16.18
N GLY A 241 33.87 3.24 17.14
CA GLY A 241 32.64 3.72 17.85
C GLY A 241 31.45 2.74 17.75
N ASP A 242 31.36 1.72 18.60
CA ASP A 242 30.77 1.70 19.96
C ASP A 242 29.30 1.23 19.97
N TRP A 243 29.12 -0.02 20.39
CA TRP A 243 27.86 -0.67 20.70
C TRP A 243 27.64 -0.57 22.21
N GLY A 244 26.69 0.24 22.64
CA GLY A 244 26.33 0.39 24.05
C GLY A 244 24.81 0.39 24.23
N GLY A 245 24.27 -0.72 24.72
CA GLY A 245 22.89 -0.83 25.17
C GLY A 245 22.65 -0.12 26.51
N GLY A 246 21.40 0.23 26.78
CA GLY A 246 20.99 0.82 28.06
C GLY A 246 19.49 0.70 28.27
N PHE A 247 19.12 -0.27 29.11
CA PHE A 247 17.80 -0.44 29.72
C PHE A 247 17.34 0.82 30.46
N GLY A 248 16.05 1.12 30.41
CA GLY A 248 15.41 2.20 31.17
C GLY A 248 13.97 1.84 31.52
N ASP A 249 13.85 0.92 32.48
CA ASP A 249 12.66 0.72 33.32
C ASP A 249 12.30 2.02 34.06
N PHE A 250 11.03 2.45 34.00
CA PHE A 250 10.46 3.42 34.92
C PHE A 250 8.97 3.08 35.13
N GLY A 251 8.70 2.36 36.22
CA GLY A 251 7.38 2.24 36.82
C GLY A 251 7.06 3.36 37.84
N GLY A 252 5.78 3.40 38.24
CA GLY A 252 5.20 4.19 39.34
C GLY A 252 5.02 5.67 38.98
N PHE A 253 3.82 6.27 38.99
CA PHE A 253 2.68 6.11 39.90
C PHE A 253 1.35 6.32 39.15
#